data_AF-A0A075J1H1-F1
#
_entry.id   AF-A0A075J1H1-F1
#
_cell.length_a   1.000
_cell.length_b   1.000
_cell.length_c   1.000
_cell.angle_alpha   90.00
_cell.angle_beta   90.00
_cell.angle_gamma   90.00
#
_symmetry.space_group_name_H-M   'P 1'
#
loop_
_entity.id
_entity.type
_entity.pdbx_description
1 polymer ?
#
loop_
_entity_poly.entity_id
_entity_poly.type
_entity_poly.pdbx_seq_one_letter_code
_entity_poly.pdbx_strand_id
1 'polypeptide(L)'
;NTAHELGHKKTKLERWLAKIVLAVVGYGHFLIEHNRGHHVDVATPIDPASAKMGQSIYGFACSEIPGAVRRAWASEKARLARCEQGPWTLDNEVLQPLLITFVLYVGLVLAFGWIMVPFLFLQAL
;
A
#
# COMPACT_ATOMS: atom_id res chain seq x y z
N ASN A 1 12.21 -5.82 1.27
CA ASN A 1 12.30 -7.26 1.58
C ASN A 1 11.59 -7.69 2.85
N THR A 2 11.92 -7.16 4.04
CA THR A 2 11.29 -7.65 5.30
C THR A 2 9.76 -7.54 5.33
N ALA A 3 9.19 -6.37 5.01
CA ALA A 3 7.74 -6.22 5.00
C ALA A 3 7.04 -7.11 3.95
N HIS A 4 7.69 -7.34 2.81
CA HIS A 4 7.21 -8.24 1.77
C HIS A 4 7.14 -9.69 2.28
N GLU A 5 8.22 -10.20 2.89
CA GLU A 5 8.24 -11.56 3.43
C GLU A 5 7.26 -11.75 4.59
N LEU A 6 7.15 -10.76 5.48
CA LEU A 6 6.18 -10.75 6.57
C LEU A 6 4.74 -10.71 6.05
N GLY A 7 4.49 -9.94 4.98
CA GLY A 7 3.17 -9.83 4.35
C GLY A 7 2.65 -11.13 3.76
N HIS A 8 3.53 -12.04 3.37
CA HIS A 8 3.19 -13.38 2.88
C HIS A 8 2.88 -14.40 3.97
N LYS A 9 3.20 -14.10 5.24
CA LYS A 9 2.90 -15.02 6.33
C LYS A 9 1.39 -15.04 6.61
N LYS A 10 0.87 -16.19 7.01
CA LYS A 10 -0.56 -16.38 7.33
C LYS A 10 -0.93 -15.88 8.73
N THR A 11 0.07 -15.76 9.59
CA THR A 11 -0.07 -15.34 10.97
C THR A 11 -0.49 -13.87 11.08
N LYS A 12 -1.34 -13.57 12.07
CA LYS A 12 -1.81 -12.19 12.32
C LYS A 12 -0.67 -11.26 12.72
N LEU A 13 0.28 -11.75 13.52
CA LEU A 13 1.39 -10.95 14.03
C LEU A 13 2.27 -10.44 12.89
N GLU A 14 2.78 -11.34 12.05
CA GLU A 14 3.65 -10.99 10.93
C GLU A 14 2.92 -10.07 9.92
N ARG A 15 1.63 -10.30 9.65
CA ARG A 15 0.86 -9.40 8.77
C ARG A 15 0.70 -8.00 9.37
N TRP A 16 0.55 -7.89 10.69
CA TRP A 16 0.55 -6.58 11.37
C TRP A 16 1.92 -5.91 11.34
N LEU A 17 3.00 -6.67 11.55
CA LEU A 17 4.37 -6.15 11.40
C LEU A 17 4.61 -5.64 9.98
N ALA A 18 4.13 -6.35 8.95
CA ALA A 18 4.20 -5.88 7.56
C ALA A 18 3.47 -4.54 7.38
N LYS A 19 2.25 -4.39 7.93
CA LYS A 19 1.48 -3.14 7.89
C LYS A 19 2.23 -1.99 8.55
N ILE A 20 2.81 -2.22 9.73
CA ILE A 20 3.56 -1.19 10.47
C ILE A 20 4.77 -0.74 9.64
N VAL A 21 5.56 -1.68 9.11
CA VAL A 21 6.76 -1.35 8.34
C VAL A 21 6.40 -0.59 7.05
N LEU A 22 5.35 -1.03 6.34
CA LEU A 22 4.89 -0.34 5.12
C LEU A 22 4.28 1.05 5.40
N ALA A 23 3.68 1.24 6.57
CA ALA A 23 3.07 2.51 6.94
C ALA A 23 4.10 3.64 7.08
N VAL A 24 5.35 3.34 7.43
CA VAL A 24 6.42 4.34 7.58
C VAL A 24 6.64 5.11 6.28
N VAL A 25 6.56 4.43 5.14
CA VAL A 25 6.78 5.01 3.80
C VAL A 25 5.47 5.25 3.03
N GLY A 26 4.32 5.20 3.70
CA GLY A 26 3.01 5.41 3.06
C GLY A 26 2.60 4.34 2.04
N TYR A 27 3.29 3.20 2.00
CA TYR A 27 3.10 2.16 0.99
C TYR A 27 2.25 0.97 1.48
N GLY A 28 1.32 1.22 2.40
CA GLY A 28 0.51 0.19 3.07
C GLY A 28 -0.38 -0.63 2.12
N HIS A 29 -0.82 -0.05 1.00
CA HIS A 29 -1.66 -0.70 0.00
C HIS A 29 -0.96 -1.89 -0.70
N PHE A 30 0.38 -1.89 -0.72
CA PHE A 30 1.21 -2.97 -1.26
C PHE A 30 0.85 -4.34 -0.70
N LEU A 31 0.54 -4.45 0.60
CA LEU A 31 0.22 -5.74 1.21
C LEU A 31 -0.96 -6.45 0.52
N ILE A 32 -1.96 -5.70 0.08
CA ILE A 32 -3.15 -6.24 -0.57
C ILE A 32 -2.91 -6.41 -2.06
N GLU A 33 -2.38 -5.36 -2.69
CA GLU A 33 -2.11 -5.36 -4.12
C GLU A 33 -1.16 -6.50 -4.49
N HIS A 34 -0.03 -6.61 -3.78
CA HIS A 34 1.00 -7.58 -4.10
C HIS A 34 0.44 -9.00 -3.98
N ASN A 35 -0.11 -9.31 -2.80
CA ASN A 35 -0.51 -10.68 -2.43
C ASN A 35 -1.75 -11.17 -3.18
N ARG A 36 -2.67 -10.28 -3.56
CA ARG A 36 -3.98 -10.66 -4.15
C ARG A 36 -4.17 -10.14 -5.57
N GLY A 37 -3.25 -9.33 -6.08
CA GLY A 37 -3.28 -8.73 -7.40
C GLY A 37 -2.03 -9.12 -8.19
N HIS A 38 -0.86 -8.58 -7.84
CA HIS A 38 0.38 -8.80 -8.60
C HIS A 38 0.70 -10.28 -8.79
N HIS A 39 0.68 -11.10 -7.73
CA HIS A 39 0.95 -12.55 -7.88
C HIS A 39 0.00 -13.28 -8.82
N VAL A 40 -1.24 -12.78 -8.96
CA VAL A 40 -2.25 -13.39 -9.84
C VAL A 40 -2.02 -12.98 -11.29
N ASP A 41 -1.68 -11.71 -11.51
CA ASP A 41 -1.64 -11.08 -12.83
C ASP A 41 -0.20 -10.79 -13.32
N VAL A 42 0.83 -11.28 -12.62
CA VAL A 42 2.24 -10.95 -12.88
C VAL A 42 2.60 -11.14 -14.36
N ALA A 43 3.31 -10.16 -14.92
CA ALA A 43 3.72 -10.11 -16.32
C ALA A 43 2.57 -10.10 -17.34
N THR A 44 1.33 -9.82 -16.92
CA THR A 44 0.20 -9.60 -17.84
C THR A 44 -0.06 -8.11 -18.07
N PRO A 45 -0.77 -7.73 -19.16
CA PRO A 45 -1.06 -6.32 -19.45
C PRO A 45 -1.91 -5.59 -18.40
N ILE A 46 -2.63 -6.32 -17.53
CA ILE A 46 -3.51 -5.75 -16.51
C ILE A 46 -2.79 -5.49 -15.17
N ASP A 47 -1.55 -5.97 -15.02
CA ASP A 47 -0.77 -5.80 -13.81
C ASP A 47 0.04 -4.48 -13.83
N PRO A 48 -0.34 -3.45 -13.04
CA PRO A 48 0.42 -2.21 -12.94
C PRO A 48 1.84 -2.41 -12.39
N ALA A 49 2.08 -3.46 -11.61
CA ALA A 49 3.37 -3.76 -10.99
C ALA A 49 4.36 -4.48 -11.94
N SER A 50 3.96 -4.73 -13.20
CA SER A 50 4.83 -5.26 -14.24
C SER A 50 5.20 -4.18 -15.25
N ALA A 51 6.49 -3.84 -15.31
CA ALA A 51 6.99 -2.85 -16.25
C ALA A 51 6.84 -3.33 -17.71
N LYS A 52 6.41 -2.42 -18.58
CA LYS A 52 6.35 -2.68 -20.02
C LYS A 52 7.75 -2.61 -20.64
N MET A 53 7.97 -3.35 -21.72
CA MET A 53 9.23 -3.29 -22.46
C MET A 53 9.51 -1.84 -22.91
N GLY A 54 10.70 -1.33 -22.58
CA GLY A 54 11.11 0.05 -22.89
C GLY A 54 10.50 1.14 -22.00
N GLN A 55 9.73 0.79 -20.96
CA GLN A 55 9.20 1.77 -20.01
C GLN A 55 10.34 2.30 -19.11
N SER A 56 10.44 3.62 -18.99
CA SER A 56 11.37 4.25 -18.05
C SER A 56 10.93 4.03 -16.60
N ILE A 57 11.86 4.14 -15.65
CA ILE A 57 11.54 3.97 -14.23
C ILE A 57 10.48 4.98 -13.75
N TYR A 58 10.54 6.22 -14.23
CA TYR A 58 9.56 7.26 -13.91
C TYR A 58 8.20 6.98 -14.57
N GLY A 59 8.21 6.54 -15.82
CA GLY A 59 6.99 6.14 -16.52
C GLY A 59 6.33 4.93 -15.86
N PHE A 60 7.13 4.02 -15.30
CA PHE A 60 6.67 2.90 -14.50
C PHE A 60 6.03 3.37 -13.20
N ALA A 61 6.76 4.11 -12.36
CA ALA A 61 6.25 4.63 -11.08
C ALA A 61 4.95 5.45 -11.23
N CYS A 62 4.87 6.33 -12.23
CA CYS A 62 3.66 7.12 -12.51
C CYS A 62 2.44 6.27 -12.89
N SER A 63 2.65 5.06 -13.44
CA SER A 63 1.57 4.14 -13.78
C SER A 63 1.28 3.12 -12.68
N GLU A 64 2.33 2.65 -12.00
CA GLU A 64 2.29 1.56 -11.04
C GLU A 64 1.62 2.03 -9.75
N ILE A 65 2.12 3.09 -9.10
CA ILE A 65 1.65 3.56 -7.80
C ILE A 65 0.14 3.84 -7.78
N PRO A 66 -0.42 4.69 -8.68
CA PRO A 66 -1.87 4.92 -8.68
C PRO A 66 -2.66 3.68 -9.12
N GLY A 67 -2.08 2.83 -9.97
CA GLY A 67 -2.70 1.55 -10.36
C GLY A 67 -2.80 0.59 -9.17
N ALA A 68 -1.73 0.48 -8.40
CA ALA A 68 -1.61 -0.38 -7.24
C ALA A 68 -2.58 0.04 -6.13
N VAL A 69 -2.65 1.34 -5.82
CA VAL A 69 -3.63 1.89 -4.86
C VAL A 69 -5.06 1.56 -5.27
N ARG A 70 -5.41 1.76 -6.55
CA ARG A 70 -6.76 1.47 -7.06
C ARG A 70 -7.10 -0.01 -6.97
N ARG A 71 -6.19 -0.91 -7.37
CA ARG A 71 -6.38 -2.37 -7.29
C ARG A 71 -6.52 -2.83 -5.84
N ALA A 72 -5.66 -2.35 -4.94
CA ALA A 72 -5.75 -2.67 -3.51
C ALA A 72 -7.11 -2.26 -2.93
N TRP A 73 -7.56 -1.04 -3.20
CA TRP A 73 -8.84 -0.53 -2.73
C TRP A 73 -10.03 -1.33 -3.28
N ALA A 74 -10.02 -1.61 -4.59
CA ALA A 74 -11.06 -2.41 -5.23
C ALA A 74 -11.13 -3.83 -4.65
N SER A 75 -9.98 -4.46 -4.41
CA SER A 75 -9.87 -5.79 -3.80
C SER A 75 -10.47 -5.82 -2.39
N GLU A 76 -10.11 -4.87 -1.53
CA GLU A 76 -10.68 -4.78 -0.18
C GLU A 76 -12.16 -4.43 -0.19
N LYS A 77 -12.60 -3.49 -1.04
CA LYS A 77 -14.02 -3.17 -1.19
C LYS A 77 -14.84 -4.41 -1.58
N ALA A 78 -14.33 -5.22 -2.53
CA ALA A 78 -14.98 -6.46 -2.92
C ALA A 78 -14.97 -7.51 -1.81
N ARG A 79 -13.88 -7.61 -1.03
CA ARG A 79 -13.80 -8.52 0.12
C ARG A 79 -14.82 -8.16 1.21
N LEU A 80 -14.91 -6.88 1.56
CA LEU A 80 -15.81 -6.39 2.60
C LEU A 80 -17.28 -6.49 2.18
N ALA A 81 -17.59 -6.25 0.90
CA ALA A 81 -18.95 -6.43 0.39
C ALA A 81 -19.45 -7.88 0.53
N ARG A 82 -18.57 -8.88 0.41
CA ARG A 82 -18.91 -10.30 0.68
C ARG A 82 -19.18 -10.60 2.15
N CYS A 83 -18.80 -9.68 3.04
CA CYS A 83 -19.07 -9.74 4.47
C CYS A 83 -20.18 -8.75 4.88
N GLU A 84 -20.95 -8.21 3.92
CA GLU A 84 -22.01 -7.22 4.15
C GLU A 84 -21.51 -5.93 4.84
N GLN A 85 -20.22 -5.61 4.66
CA GLN A 85 -19.57 -4.42 5.21
C GLN A 85 -19.26 -3.39 4.10
N GLY A 86 -19.30 -2.11 4.47
CA GLY A 86 -18.81 -1.02 3.62
C GLY A 86 -17.27 -0.95 3.59
N PRO A 87 -16.67 -0.26 2.61
CA PRO A 87 -15.21 -0.14 2.50
C PRO A 87 -14.56 0.75 3.58
N TRP A 88 -15.36 1.58 4.26
CA TRP A 88 -14.90 2.51 5.29
C TRP A 88 -15.04 1.91 6.69
N THR A 89 -14.28 0.86 6.96
CA THR A 89 -14.24 0.14 8.24
C THR A 89 -12.80 -0.14 8.64
N LEU A 90 -12.53 -0.32 9.93
CA LEU A 90 -11.22 -0.78 10.41
C LEU A 90 -10.90 -2.20 9.96
N ASP A 91 -11.87 -2.96 9.47
CA ASP A 91 -11.61 -4.26 8.84
C ASP A 91 -10.94 -4.13 7.46
N ASN A 92 -10.93 -2.93 6.85
CA ASN A 92 -10.24 -2.67 5.59
C ASN A 92 -8.72 -2.64 5.81
N GLU A 93 -8.03 -3.63 5.27
CA GLU A 93 -6.59 -3.80 5.45
C GLU A 93 -5.74 -2.75 4.72
N VAL A 94 -6.31 -1.97 3.80
CA VAL A 94 -5.67 -0.78 3.21
C VAL A 94 -5.80 0.43 4.16
N LEU A 95 -6.95 0.59 4.82
CA LEU A 95 -7.16 1.71 5.75
C LEU A 95 -6.30 1.59 7.01
N GLN A 96 -6.09 0.39 7.52
CA GLN A 96 -5.27 0.16 8.72
C GLN A 96 -3.87 0.79 8.65
N PRO A 97 -2.99 0.45 7.67
CA PRO A 97 -1.69 1.08 7.55
C PRO A 97 -1.78 2.54 7.12
N LEU A 98 -2.80 2.95 6.34
CA LEU A 98 -2.99 4.35 5.98
C LEU A 98 -3.24 5.23 7.21
N LEU A 99 -4.02 4.75 8.19
CA LEU A 99 -4.25 5.43 9.46
C LEU A 99 -2.95 5.54 10.27
N ILE A 100 -2.12 4.48 10.29
CA ILE A 100 -0.81 4.52 10.94
C ILE A 100 0.10 5.57 10.27
N THR A 101 0.16 5.60 8.93
CA THR A 101 0.89 6.61 8.17
C THR A 101 0.40 8.01 8.53
N PHE A 102 -0.91 8.24 8.55
CA PHE A 102 -1.48 9.55 8.86
C PHE A 102 -1.07 10.01 10.26
N VAL A 103 -1.24 9.17 11.28
CA VAL A 103 -0.86 9.50 12.66
C VAL A 103 0.65 9.78 12.76
N LEU A 104 1.47 8.94 12.13
CA LEU A 104 2.92 9.12 12.12
C LEU A 104 3.32 10.44 11.45
N TYR A 105 2.77 10.75 10.27
CA TYR A 105 3.15 11.91 9.49
C TYR A 105 2.68 13.20 10.16
N VAL A 106 1.45 13.22 10.68
CA VAL A 106 0.95 14.34 11.49
C VAL A 106 1.83 14.53 12.72
N GLY A 107 2.19 13.46 13.43
CA GLY A 107 3.09 13.52 14.59
C GLY A 107 4.45 14.12 14.25
N LEU A 108 5.06 13.70 13.13
CA LEU A 108 6.34 14.25 12.67
C LEU A 108 6.24 15.73 12.29
N VAL A 109 5.18 16.14 11.59
CA VAL A 109 4.96 17.55 11.24
C VAL A 109 4.71 18.40 12.49
N LEU A 110 3.97 17.89 13.49
CA LEU A 110 3.76 18.60 14.75
C LEU A 110 5.06 18.73 15.56
N ALA A 111 5.91 17.70 15.55
CA ALA A 111 7.17 17.69 16.30
C ALA A 111 8.28 18.55 15.67
N PHE A 112 8.39 18.55 14.34
CA PHE A 112 9.51 19.16 13.62
C PHE A 112 9.11 20.31 12.69
N GLY A 113 7.80 20.61 12.60
CA GLY A 113 7.25 21.69 11.79
C GLY A 113 7.02 21.33 10.33
N TRP A 114 6.54 22.33 9.57
CA TRP A 114 6.16 22.19 8.16
C TRP A 114 7.33 21.78 7.25
N ILE A 115 8.58 21.98 7.69
CA ILE A 115 9.77 21.56 6.96
C ILE A 115 9.79 20.05 6.68
N MET A 116 9.09 19.24 7.49
CA MET A 116 8.97 17.80 7.26
C MET A 116 8.16 17.43 6.02
N VAL A 117 7.19 18.27 5.61
CA VAL A 117 6.26 17.97 4.52
C VAL A 117 6.96 17.54 3.23
N PRO A 118 7.96 18.27 2.68
CA PRO A 118 8.65 17.83 1.47
C PRO A 118 9.38 16.49 1.64
N PHE A 119 9.98 16.21 2.79
CA PHE A 119 10.66 14.92 3.04
C PHE A 119 9.66 13.76 3.11
N LEU A 120 8.54 13.98 3.80
CA LEU A 120 7.46 13.00 3.92
C LEU A 120 6.80 12.72 2.57
N PHE A 121 6.64 13.75 1.74
CA PHE A 121 6.13 13.59 0.38
C PHE A 121 7.10 12.82 -0.50
N LEU A 122 8.39 13.21 -0.52
CA LEU A 122 9.40 12.56 -1.35
C LEU A 122 9.62 11.08 -1.00
N GLN A 123 9.54 10.69 0.27
CA GLN A 123 9.70 9.28 0.65
C GLN A 123 8.47 8.41 0.33
N ALA A 124 7.30 9.02 0.15
CA ALA A 124 6.04 8.33 -0.10
C ALA A 124 5.71 8.23 -1.61
N LEU A 125 6.60 8.75 -2.45
CA LEU A 125 6.60 8.64 -3.91
C LEU A 125 7.37 7.41 -4.41
#